data_AF-A0A7X1Y0C0-F1
#
_entry.id   AF-A0A7X1Y0C0-F1
#
_cell.length_a   1.000
_cell.length_b   1.000
_cell.length_c   1.000
_cell.angle_alpha   90.00
_cell.angle_beta   90.00
_cell.angle_gamma   90.00
#
_symmetry.space_group_name_H-M   'P 1'
#
loop_
_entity.id
_entity.type
_entity.pdbx_description
1 polymer ?
#
loop_
_entity_poly.entity_id
_entity_poly.type
_entity_poly.pdbx_seq_one_letter_code
_entity_poly.pdbx_strand_id
1 'polypeptide(L)'
;MIPWRWVGIGVLVGCSVFATWKVDAWRYGKQLAEVRTEYSDYKTSVATAATDASEKARKTEQQRQRDIDQVRADAVDQKQKDDALAAEQRADNDGLRDQTRKLLADKSTLNSRLAQRGKTINDLIDLLAELRSEADGYAGELAAALTESRRAGFACESSYDAVAGQHRGGKEYTHSP
;
A
#
# COMPACT_ATOMS: atom_id res chain seq x y z
N MET A 1 -66.57 -62.44 42.67
CA MET A 1 -67.16 -61.09 42.62
C MET A 1 -66.01 -60.09 42.57
N ILE A 2 -65.49 -59.79 41.37
CA ILE A 2 -64.38 -58.85 41.23
C ILE A 2 -64.93 -57.46 41.61
N PRO A 3 -64.32 -56.72 42.54
CA PRO A 3 -64.99 -55.60 43.18
C PRO A 3 -64.98 -54.40 42.22
N TRP A 4 -66.16 -53.97 41.78
CA TRP A 4 -66.41 -52.76 40.96
C TRP A 4 -65.63 -51.52 41.42
N ARG A 5 -65.29 -51.47 42.71
CA ARG A 5 -64.46 -50.44 43.35
C ARG A 5 -63.07 -50.30 42.72
N TRP A 6 -62.42 -51.39 42.31
CA TRP A 6 -61.09 -51.35 41.69
C TRP A 6 -61.12 -50.86 40.24
N VAL A 7 -62.20 -51.12 39.52
CA VAL A 7 -62.41 -50.60 38.16
C VAL A 7 -62.57 -49.09 38.17
N GLY A 8 -63.35 -48.54 39.12
CA GLY A 8 -63.52 -47.10 39.27
C GLY A 8 -62.21 -46.36 39.59
N ILE A 9 -61.37 -46.95 40.46
CA ILE A 9 -60.07 -46.40 40.79
C ILE A 9 -59.13 -46.43 39.57
N GLY A 10 -59.12 -47.53 38.81
CA GLY A 10 -58.31 -47.63 37.59
C GLY A 10 -58.67 -46.58 36.54
N VAL A 11 -59.96 -46.29 36.35
CA VAL A 11 -60.43 -45.25 35.43
C VAL A 11 -60.01 -43.86 35.89
N LEU A 12 -60.13 -43.56 37.19
CA LEU A 12 -59.72 -42.26 37.72
C LEU A 12 -58.21 -42.00 37.58
N VAL A 13 -57.39 -43.04 37.83
CA VAL A 13 -55.94 -42.95 37.63
C VAL A 13 -55.61 -42.80 36.14
N GLY A 14 -56.27 -43.54 35.26
CA GLY A 14 -56.09 -43.39 33.81
C GLY A 14 -56.42 -41.97 33.31
N CYS A 15 -57.54 -41.41 33.79
CA CYS A 15 -57.93 -40.03 33.45
C CYS A 15 -56.95 -38.99 33.98
N SER A 16 -56.40 -39.16 35.20
CA SER A 16 -55.44 -38.21 35.74
C SER A 16 -54.12 -38.22 34.96
N VAL A 17 -53.58 -39.40 34.65
CA VAL A 17 -52.36 -39.52 33.83
C VAL A 17 -52.55 -38.91 32.44
N PHE A 18 -53.69 -39.15 31.80
CA PHE A 18 -53.98 -38.59 30.48
C PHE A 18 -54.11 -37.05 30.50
N ALA A 19 -54.74 -36.50 31.55
CA ALA A 19 -54.84 -35.07 31.75
C ALA A 19 -53.46 -34.42 31.98
N THR A 20 -52.61 -35.02 32.82
CA THR A 20 -51.24 -34.54 33.07
C THR A 20 -50.43 -34.55 31.78
N TRP A 21 -50.53 -35.61 30.97
CA TRP A 21 -49.79 -35.72 29.70
C TRP A 21 -50.17 -34.62 28.70
N LYS A 22 -51.46 -34.25 28.59
CA LYS A 22 -51.88 -33.14 27.73
C LYS A 22 -51.39 -31.77 28.22
N VAL A 23 -51.41 -31.54 29.54
CA VAL A 23 -50.96 -30.28 30.13
C VAL A 23 -49.46 -30.11 29.95
N ASP A 24 -48.68 -31.17 30.17
CA ASP A 24 -47.24 -31.15 29.93
C ASP A 24 -46.93 -30.92 28.44
N ALA A 25 -47.60 -31.62 27.52
CA ALA A 25 -47.41 -31.40 26.08
C ALA A 25 -47.68 -29.95 25.66
N TRP A 26 -48.72 -29.31 26.21
CA TRP A 26 -49.04 -27.91 25.94
C TRP A 26 -47.97 -26.96 26.52
N ARG A 27 -47.51 -27.21 27.74
CA ARG A 27 -46.49 -26.40 28.43
C ARG A 27 -45.11 -26.53 27.79
N TYR A 28 -44.74 -27.73 27.35
CA TYR A 28 -43.49 -27.97 26.60
C TYR A 28 -43.54 -27.34 25.21
N GLY A 29 -44.70 -27.37 24.52
CA GLY A 29 -44.86 -26.68 23.23
C GLY A 29 -44.64 -25.17 23.32
N LYS A 30 -45.15 -24.54 24.38
CA LYS A 30 -44.89 -23.12 24.69
C LYS A 30 -43.41 -22.82 24.92
N GLN A 31 -42.73 -23.61 25.76
CA GLN A 31 -41.31 -23.44 26.04
C GLN A 31 -40.43 -23.72 24.80
N LEU A 32 -40.77 -24.72 23.99
CA LEU A 32 -40.06 -24.98 22.72
C LEU A 32 -40.23 -23.84 21.71
N ALA A 33 -41.40 -23.21 21.67
CA ALA A 33 -41.63 -22.07 20.79
C ALA A 33 -40.76 -20.87 21.20
N GLU A 34 -40.68 -20.58 22.49
CA GLU A 34 -39.88 -19.49 23.07
C GLU A 34 -38.37 -19.71 22.85
N VAL A 35 -37.88 -20.91 23.14
CA VAL A 35 -36.46 -21.26 22.89
C VAL A 35 -36.14 -21.22 21.38
N ARG A 36 -37.09 -21.62 20.52
CA ARG A 36 -36.90 -21.55 19.07
C ARG A 36 -36.82 -20.11 18.56
N THR A 37 -37.63 -19.20 19.11
CA THR A 37 -37.58 -17.77 18.76
C THR A 37 -36.28 -17.13 19.24
N GLU A 38 -35.86 -17.38 20.48
CA GLU A 38 -34.59 -16.89 20.99
C GLU A 38 -33.40 -17.40 20.18
N TYR A 39 -33.44 -18.68 19.78
CA TYR A 39 -32.39 -19.27 18.97
C TYR A 39 -32.36 -18.73 17.53
N SER A 40 -33.51 -18.43 16.92
CA SER A 40 -33.56 -17.78 15.60
C SER A 40 -33.04 -16.36 15.66
N ASP A 41 -33.38 -15.61 16.71
CA ASP A 41 -32.92 -14.24 16.91
C ASP A 41 -31.41 -14.20 17.18
N TYR A 42 -30.91 -15.12 18.00
CA TYR A 42 -29.49 -15.30 18.23
C TYR A 42 -28.75 -15.64 16.92
N LYS A 43 -29.23 -16.61 16.14
CA LYS A 43 -28.63 -16.93 14.84
C LYS A 43 -28.60 -15.74 13.89
N THR A 44 -29.68 -14.98 13.84
CA THR A 44 -29.78 -13.80 12.97
C THR A 44 -28.81 -12.72 13.41
N SER A 45 -28.74 -12.40 14.71
CA SER A 45 -27.79 -11.41 15.24
C SER A 45 -26.32 -11.82 15.01
N VAL A 46 -25.98 -13.10 15.19
CA VAL A 46 -24.64 -13.61 14.89
C VAL A 46 -24.34 -13.53 13.39
N ALA A 47 -25.30 -13.90 12.54
CA ALA A 47 -25.13 -13.79 11.09
C ALA A 47 -24.91 -12.34 10.65
N THR A 48 -25.71 -11.40 11.15
CA THR A 48 -25.55 -9.97 10.88
C THR A 48 -24.22 -9.43 11.41
N ALA A 49 -23.81 -9.81 12.62
CA ALA A 49 -22.52 -9.41 13.16
C ALA A 49 -21.34 -9.94 12.32
N ALA A 50 -21.45 -11.18 11.82
CA ALA A 50 -20.45 -11.76 10.94
C ALA A 50 -20.39 -11.06 9.57
N THR A 51 -21.55 -10.72 8.98
CA THR A 51 -21.58 -9.97 7.72
C THR A 51 -20.99 -8.57 7.92
N ASP A 52 -21.38 -7.86 8.96
CA ASP A 52 -20.85 -6.52 9.26
C ASP A 52 -19.34 -6.53 9.51
N ALA A 53 -18.83 -7.53 10.24
CA ALA A 53 -17.41 -7.71 10.45
C ALA A 53 -16.67 -7.97 9.12
N SER A 54 -17.24 -8.81 8.25
CA SER A 54 -16.67 -9.10 6.94
C SER A 54 -16.68 -7.88 6.01
N GLU A 55 -17.74 -7.07 6.04
CA GLU A 55 -17.85 -5.85 5.24
C GLU A 55 -16.89 -4.78 5.72
N LYS A 56 -16.74 -4.60 7.04
CA LYS A 56 -15.74 -3.70 7.62
C LYS A 56 -14.33 -4.11 7.20
N ALA A 57 -14.00 -5.40 7.30
CA ALA A 57 -12.70 -5.91 6.86
C ALA A 57 -12.48 -5.66 5.36
N ARG A 58 -13.48 -5.91 4.51
CA ARG A 58 -13.41 -5.63 3.07
C ARG A 58 -13.24 -4.14 2.77
N LYS A 59 -13.95 -3.25 3.47
CA LYS A 59 -13.80 -1.79 3.31
C LYS A 59 -12.41 -1.32 3.69
N THR A 60 -11.87 -1.81 4.81
CA THR A 60 -10.50 -1.49 5.23
C THR A 60 -9.48 -1.98 4.21
N GLU A 61 -9.65 -3.19 3.68
CA GLU A 61 -8.77 -3.73 2.65
C GLU A 61 -8.85 -2.93 1.33
N GLN A 62 -10.06 -2.58 0.89
CA GLN A 62 -10.24 -1.73 -0.29
C GLN A 62 -9.63 -0.34 -0.10
N GLN A 63 -9.71 0.23 1.09
CA GLN A 63 -9.06 1.51 1.39
C GLN A 63 -7.54 1.39 1.27
N ARG A 64 -6.94 0.36 1.87
CA ARG A 64 -5.49 0.11 1.77
C ARG A 64 -5.04 -0.08 0.33
N GLN A 65 -5.82 -0.80 -0.48
CA GLN A 65 -5.51 -0.98 -1.90
C GLN A 65 -5.55 0.35 -2.65
N ARG A 66 -6.55 1.20 -2.39
CA ARG A 66 -6.62 2.55 -2.99
C ARG A 66 -5.43 3.42 -2.58
N ASP A 67 -5.04 3.39 -1.32
CA ASP A 67 -3.90 4.17 -0.83
C ASP A 67 -2.60 3.68 -1.49
N ILE A 68 -2.41 2.36 -1.64
CA ILE A 68 -1.27 1.77 -2.36
C ILE A 68 -1.28 2.16 -3.84
N ASP A 69 -2.45 2.08 -4.50
CA ASP A 69 -2.60 2.43 -5.91
C ASP A 69 -2.32 3.91 -6.15
N GLN A 70 -2.73 4.79 -5.23
CA GLN A 70 -2.44 6.22 -5.27
C GLN A 70 -0.93 6.47 -5.13
N VAL A 71 -0.26 5.84 -4.15
CA VAL A 71 1.19 5.95 -3.99
C VAL A 71 1.92 5.44 -5.24
N ARG A 72 1.45 4.35 -5.85
CA ARG A 72 2.00 3.83 -7.10
C ARG A 72 1.82 4.83 -8.25
N ALA A 73 0.64 5.41 -8.39
CA ALA A 73 0.35 6.39 -9.44
C ALA A 73 1.24 7.63 -9.28
N ASP A 74 1.34 8.17 -8.06
CA ASP A 74 2.19 9.31 -7.74
C ASP A 74 3.67 9.00 -8.01
N ALA A 75 4.15 7.81 -7.64
CA ALA A 75 5.52 7.39 -7.92
C ALA A 75 5.81 7.27 -9.43
N VAL A 76 4.83 6.82 -10.23
CA VAL A 76 4.95 6.76 -11.70
C VAL A 76 5.00 8.17 -12.29
N ASP A 77 4.13 9.07 -11.83
CA ASP A 77 4.12 10.47 -12.29
C ASP A 77 5.43 11.20 -11.95
N GLN A 78 5.90 11.07 -10.70
CA GLN A 78 7.18 11.64 -10.29
C GLN A 78 8.35 11.07 -11.08
N LYS A 79 8.35 9.75 -11.34
CA LYS A 79 9.38 9.12 -12.18
C LYS A 79 9.37 9.71 -13.59
N GLN A 80 8.21 9.91 -14.21
CA GLN A 80 8.12 10.50 -15.54
C GLN A 80 8.65 11.95 -15.56
N LYS A 81 8.34 12.74 -14.53
CA LYS A 81 8.85 14.11 -14.39
C LYS A 81 10.36 14.14 -14.20
N ASP A 82 10.89 13.29 -13.32
CA ASP A 82 12.33 13.14 -13.09
C ASP A 82 13.05 12.72 -14.39
N ASP A 83 12.49 11.74 -15.10
CA ASP A 83 13.06 11.23 -16.35
C ASP A 83 13.06 12.31 -17.45
N ALA A 84 12.00 13.12 -17.53
CA ALA A 84 11.91 14.27 -18.46
C ALA A 84 12.94 15.36 -18.10
N LEU A 85 13.03 15.75 -16.83
CA LEU A 85 14.01 16.72 -16.36
C LEU A 85 15.45 16.23 -16.60
N ALA A 86 15.71 14.94 -16.35
CA ALA A 86 17.00 14.34 -16.64
C ALA A 86 17.31 14.33 -18.15
N ALA A 87 16.32 14.17 -19.02
CA ALA A 87 16.50 14.26 -20.47
C ALA A 87 16.84 15.71 -20.92
N GLU A 88 16.14 16.71 -20.37
CA GLU A 88 16.44 18.13 -20.62
C GLU A 88 17.85 18.48 -20.16
N GLN A 89 18.23 18.09 -18.93
CA GLN A 89 19.57 18.33 -18.41
C GLN A 89 20.65 17.65 -19.26
N ARG A 90 20.41 16.44 -19.79
CA ARG A 90 21.37 15.78 -20.70
C ARG A 90 21.51 16.59 -21.99
N ALA A 91 20.40 17.05 -22.59
CA ALA A 91 20.44 17.86 -23.80
C ALA A 91 21.20 19.19 -23.60
N ASP A 92 21.00 19.86 -22.47
CA ASP A 92 21.71 21.09 -22.13
C ASP A 92 23.21 20.84 -21.93
N ASN A 93 23.57 19.76 -21.22
CA ASN A 93 24.97 19.38 -21.02
C ASN A 93 25.67 19.03 -22.34
N ASP A 94 24.99 18.30 -23.24
CA ASP A 94 25.55 17.98 -24.56
C ASP A 94 25.72 19.24 -25.41
N GLY A 95 24.77 20.19 -25.36
CA GLY A 95 24.89 21.49 -26.00
C GLY A 95 26.09 22.31 -25.48
N LEU A 96 26.31 22.31 -24.16
CA LEU A 96 27.47 22.97 -23.53
C LEU A 96 28.79 22.29 -23.91
N ARG A 97 28.82 20.95 -23.97
CA ARG A 97 29.98 20.19 -24.43
C ARG A 97 30.31 20.50 -25.89
N ASP A 98 29.31 20.63 -26.75
CA ASP A 98 29.48 21.04 -28.14
C ASP A 98 30.05 22.45 -28.28
N GLN A 99 29.54 23.41 -27.51
CA GLN A 99 30.06 24.77 -27.49
C GLN A 99 31.51 24.80 -27.00
N THR A 100 31.81 24.04 -25.95
CA THR A 100 33.18 23.93 -25.41
C THR A 100 34.12 23.31 -26.43
N ARG A 101 33.71 22.23 -27.12
CA ARG A 101 34.50 21.62 -28.21
C ARG A 101 34.76 22.60 -29.35
N LYS A 102 33.77 23.39 -29.75
CA LYS A 102 33.94 24.45 -30.78
C LYS A 102 34.94 25.51 -30.32
N LEU A 103 34.82 26.02 -29.09
CA LEU A 103 35.76 26.99 -28.53
C LEU A 103 37.19 26.44 -28.44
N LEU A 104 37.34 25.17 -28.05
CA LEU A 104 38.63 24.51 -27.97
C LEU A 104 39.24 24.29 -29.37
N ALA A 105 38.43 23.94 -30.37
CA ALA A 105 38.86 23.85 -31.76
C ALA A 105 39.27 25.22 -32.33
N ASP A 106 38.49 26.27 -32.10
CA ASP A 106 38.86 27.63 -32.51
C ASP A 106 40.18 28.05 -31.84
N LYS A 107 40.35 27.77 -30.55
CA LYS A 107 41.60 28.00 -29.83
C LYS A 107 42.76 27.17 -30.39
N SER A 108 42.54 25.91 -30.77
CA SER A 108 43.59 25.06 -31.36
C SER A 108 44.02 25.57 -32.73
N THR A 109 43.10 26.10 -33.55
CA THR A 109 43.46 26.74 -34.81
C THR A 109 44.28 28.02 -34.60
N LEU A 110 43.92 28.86 -33.61
CA LEU A 110 44.70 30.04 -33.23
C LEU A 110 46.08 29.66 -32.68
N ASN A 111 46.14 28.65 -31.81
CA ASN A 111 47.39 28.14 -31.25
C ASN A 111 48.26 27.46 -32.32
N SER A 112 47.71 26.78 -33.32
CA SER A 112 48.49 26.19 -34.42
C SER A 112 49.28 27.26 -35.20
N ARG A 113 48.76 28.49 -35.28
CA ARG A 113 49.46 29.67 -35.85
C ARG A 113 50.56 30.22 -34.93
N LEU A 114 50.56 29.85 -33.64
CA LEU A 114 51.54 30.24 -32.60
C LEU A 114 52.46 29.06 -32.18
N ALA A 115 52.19 27.82 -32.59
CA ALA A 115 52.69 26.58 -31.98
C ALA A 115 53.86 25.90 -32.70
N GLN A 116 54.88 26.63 -33.14
CA GLN A 116 56.19 25.99 -33.36
C GLN A 116 56.85 25.60 -32.00
N ARG A 117 56.37 26.13 -30.86
CA ARG A 117 56.94 25.90 -29.50
C ARG A 117 56.00 25.26 -28.46
N GLY A 118 54.69 25.13 -28.70
CA GLY A 118 53.68 24.77 -27.67
C GLY A 118 53.18 23.32 -27.65
N LYS A 119 53.71 22.44 -28.52
CA LYS A 119 53.14 21.11 -28.82
C LYS A 119 52.96 20.20 -27.59
N THR A 120 53.92 20.19 -26.67
CA THR A 120 53.88 19.34 -25.46
C THR A 120 52.84 19.76 -24.43
N ILE A 121 52.45 21.04 -24.40
CA ILE A 121 51.45 21.56 -23.45
C ILE A 121 50.03 21.20 -23.92
N ASN A 122 49.76 21.24 -25.23
CA ASN A 122 48.45 20.83 -25.76
C ASN A 122 48.22 19.32 -25.59
N ASP A 123 49.21 18.47 -25.87
CA ASP A 123 49.09 17.02 -25.67
C ASP A 123 48.76 16.66 -24.21
N LEU A 124 49.31 17.41 -23.24
CA LEU A 124 48.98 17.23 -21.82
C LEU A 124 47.54 17.67 -21.49
N ILE A 125 47.06 18.77 -22.07
CA ILE A 125 45.70 19.28 -21.85
C ILE A 125 44.67 18.30 -22.41
N ASP A 126 44.90 17.74 -23.60
CA ASP A 126 44.01 16.76 -24.21
C ASP A 126 43.92 15.48 -23.36
N LEU A 127 45.05 15.00 -22.84
CA LEU A 127 45.09 13.81 -21.97
C LEU A 127 44.38 14.05 -20.63
N LEU A 128 44.53 15.24 -20.03
CA LEU A 128 43.79 15.63 -18.83
C LEU A 128 42.29 15.77 -19.10
N ALA A 129 41.88 16.26 -20.27
CA ALA A 129 40.47 16.35 -20.66
C ALA A 129 39.84 14.96 -20.85
N GLU A 130 40.56 14.03 -21.47
CA GLU A 130 40.11 12.64 -21.62
C GLU A 130 39.95 11.95 -20.26
N LEU A 131 40.97 12.06 -19.39
CA LEU A 131 40.93 11.47 -18.04
C LEU A 131 39.79 12.05 -17.19
N ARG A 132 39.53 13.36 -17.32
CA ARG A 132 38.40 14.04 -16.67
C ARG A 132 37.07 13.49 -17.18
N SER A 133 36.93 13.33 -18.49
CA SER A 133 35.72 12.79 -19.13
C SER A 133 35.43 11.37 -18.66
N GLU A 134 36.45 10.51 -18.62
CA GLU A 134 36.32 9.13 -18.17
C GLU A 134 36.00 9.03 -16.67
N ALA A 135 36.66 9.84 -15.83
CA ALA A 135 36.37 9.91 -14.40
C ALA A 135 34.94 10.42 -14.09
N ASP A 136 34.48 11.43 -14.82
CA ASP A 136 33.11 11.95 -14.70
C ASP A 136 32.08 10.90 -15.18
N GLY A 137 32.43 10.07 -16.18
CA GLY A 137 31.64 8.92 -16.61
C GLY A 137 31.43 7.89 -15.49
N TYR A 138 32.53 7.42 -14.87
CA TYR A 138 32.47 6.49 -13.74
C TYR A 138 31.68 7.04 -12.55
N ALA A 139 31.84 8.34 -12.23
CA ALA A 139 31.09 8.99 -11.16
C ALA A 139 29.58 9.03 -11.46
N GLY A 140 29.20 9.24 -12.72
CA GLY A 140 27.80 9.23 -13.17
C GLY A 140 27.13 7.86 -13.01
N GLU A 141 27.82 6.77 -13.38
CA GLU A 141 27.31 5.41 -13.21
C GLU A 141 27.10 5.05 -11.73
N LEU A 142 28.06 5.40 -10.86
CA LEU A 142 27.95 5.16 -9.42
C LEU A 142 26.80 5.95 -8.80
N ALA A 143 26.62 7.21 -9.22
CA ALA A 143 25.52 8.05 -8.76
C ALA A 143 24.16 7.46 -9.18
N ALA A 144 24.03 6.96 -10.42
CA ALA A 144 22.80 6.35 -10.91
C ALA A 144 22.39 5.12 -10.07
N ALA A 145 23.32 4.22 -9.78
CA ALA A 145 23.08 3.04 -8.94
C ALA A 145 22.66 3.43 -7.51
N LEU A 146 23.30 4.44 -6.93
CA LEU A 146 22.93 4.96 -5.61
C LEU A 146 21.54 5.62 -5.61
N THR A 147 21.19 6.36 -6.65
CA THR A 147 19.85 6.95 -6.77
C THR A 147 18.76 5.88 -6.89
N GLU A 148 19.01 4.80 -7.64
CA GLU A 148 18.09 3.67 -7.75
C GLU A 148 17.85 2.99 -6.41
N SER A 149 18.92 2.64 -5.68
CA SER A 149 18.78 2.04 -4.34
C SER A 149 18.05 2.95 -3.35
N ARG A 150 18.29 4.27 -3.40
CA ARG A 150 17.62 5.25 -2.54
C ARG A 150 16.13 5.38 -2.85
N ARG A 151 15.76 5.35 -4.13
CA ARG A 151 14.36 5.37 -4.56
C ARG A 151 13.60 4.13 -4.06
N ALA A 152 14.21 2.96 -4.14
CA ALA A 152 13.63 1.73 -3.58
C ALA A 152 13.48 1.82 -2.05
N GLY A 153 14.48 2.37 -1.35
CA GLY A 153 14.43 2.58 0.10
C GLY A 153 13.28 3.48 0.55
N PHE A 154 13.08 4.62 -0.11
CA PHE A 154 11.97 5.52 0.19
C PHE A 154 10.59 4.90 -0.06
N ALA A 155 10.46 4.04 -1.09
CA ALA A 155 9.22 3.31 -1.33
C ALA A 155 8.92 2.30 -0.22
N CYS A 156 9.95 1.61 0.30
CA CYS A 156 9.80 0.73 1.46
C CYS A 156 9.39 1.51 2.71
N GLU A 157 10.04 2.64 3.00
CA GLU A 157 9.73 3.49 4.14
C GLU A 157 8.30 4.04 4.07
N SER A 158 7.87 4.56 2.91
CA SER A 158 6.50 5.07 2.74
C SER A 158 5.44 3.99 2.88
N SER A 159 5.72 2.76 2.39
CA SER A 159 4.82 1.62 2.57
C SER A 159 4.70 1.21 4.03
N TYR A 160 5.80 1.28 4.79
CA TYR A 160 5.81 0.99 6.21
C TYR A 160 5.04 2.07 7.00
N ASP A 161 5.26 3.35 6.71
CA ASP A 161 4.57 4.46 7.38
C ASP A 161 3.04 4.40 7.16
N ALA A 162 2.61 4.03 5.94
CA ALA A 162 1.19 3.83 5.61
C ALA A 162 0.56 2.68 6.42
N VAL A 163 1.30 1.58 6.64
CA VAL A 163 0.84 0.43 7.44
C VAL A 163 0.90 0.72 8.94
N ALA A 164 1.92 1.45 9.39
CA ALA A 164 2.13 1.81 10.79
C ALA A 164 1.18 2.92 11.28
N GLY A 165 0.40 3.53 10.39
CA GLY A 165 -0.50 4.64 10.73
C GLY A 165 0.24 5.91 11.13
N GLN A 166 1.54 6.01 10.83
CA GLN A 166 2.34 7.23 11.02
C GLN A 166 2.15 8.15 9.81
N HIS A 167 0.92 8.64 9.62
CA HIS A 167 0.80 9.94 8.98
C HIS A 167 1.51 10.93 9.91
N ARG A 168 2.73 11.36 9.57
CA ARG A 168 3.28 12.61 10.13
C ARG A 168 2.22 13.67 9.83
N GLY A 169 1.43 13.98 10.85
CA GLY A 169 0.43 15.03 10.80
C GLY A 169 1.09 16.26 10.19
N GLY A 170 0.40 16.84 9.20
CA GLY A 170 0.75 18.14 8.69
C GLY A 170 0.99 19.04 9.90
N LYS A 171 2.24 19.51 10.04
CA LYS A 171 2.48 20.72 10.79
C LYS A 171 1.80 21.81 9.99
N GLU A 172 0.55 22.04 10.35
CA GLU A 172 -0.18 23.24 10.04
C GLU A 172 0.67 24.42 10.52
N TYR A 173 1.40 25.04 9.60
CA TYR A 173 1.99 26.35 9.81
C TYR A 173 0.83 27.33 9.89
N THR A 174 0.26 27.48 11.09
CA THR A 174 -0.60 28.61 11.41
C THR A 174 0.26 29.86 11.35
N HIS A 175 0.27 30.50 10.18
CA HIS A 175 0.65 31.89 10.04
C HIS A 175 -0.41 32.71 10.79
N SER A 176 -0.07 33.17 12.00
CA SER A 176 -0.84 34.18 12.72
C SER A 176 -0.45 35.57 12.17
N PRO A 177 -1.39 36.51 12.02
CA PRO A 177 -1.14 37.85 11.47
C PRO A 177 -0.26 38.73 12.36
#